data_AF-A0A1G4J6B5-F1
#
_entry.id   AF-A0A1G4J6B5-F1
#
_cell.length_a   1.000
_cell.length_b   1.000
_cell.length_c   1.000
_cell.angle_alpha   90.00
_cell.angle_beta   90.00
_cell.angle_gamma   90.00
#
_symmetry.space_group_name_H-M   'P 1'
#
loop_
_entity.id
_entity.type
_entity.pdbx_description
1 polymer ?
#
loop_
_entity_poly.entity_id
_entity_poly.type
_entity_poly.pdbx_seq_one_letter_code
_entity_poly.pdbx_strand_id
1 'polypeptide(L)'
;MHFVRGFSTSQGTYKSACSLVKPVHHLVKVDKSKLSPRFEGLKYDKNDIRSPAFRPVATHQDRVSDYYHDTLQSDLLLINYSHKAEVKKGVKNRTWDYSSPYHVNRQVRKPKGSEIQLPDIKPIKWHNIPAIESVVINCYVKEARENQLLPISAGLQLQQLTGCKPRPVYSRTDVPTWKVRRGTHMGAKVELKGRPMAQFLSTLTEIVLPRKREYKGISNKSGSRFGSISFGLTSEDVKFFPEIESNQDLWPKTFGMHININSSAQNDVQARTLISAFGLPFHGPEKLR
;
A
#
# COMPACT_ATOMS: atom_id res chain seq x y z
N MET A 1 -28.04 -26.46 66.52
CA MET A 1 -27.15 -26.53 65.33
C MET A 1 -27.69 -25.55 64.29
N HIS A 2 -26.85 -24.71 63.67
CA HIS A 2 -27.31 -23.80 62.60
C HIS A 2 -27.03 -24.39 61.22
N PHE A 3 -28.07 -24.48 60.40
CA PHE A 3 -27.97 -24.84 58.99
C PHE A 3 -27.42 -23.64 58.19
N VAL A 4 -26.11 -23.57 58.03
CA VAL A 4 -25.50 -22.62 57.09
C VAL A 4 -25.82 -23.07 55.67
N ARG A 5 -26.68 -22.33 54.96
CA ARG A 5 -26.93 -22.54 53.54
C ARG A 5 -25.63 -22.30 52.77
N GLY A 6 -25.03 -23.35 52.24
CA GLY A 6 -23.91 -23.24 51.31
C GLY A 6 -24.37 -22.52 50.04
N PHE A 7 -23.87 -21.30 49.80
CA PHE A 7 -24.14 -20.59 48.55
C PHE A 7 -23.48 -21.32 47.38
N SER A 8 -24.31 -21.88 46.49
CA SER A 8 -23.89 -22.52 45.25
C SER A 8 -23.27 -21.49 44.28
N THR A 9 -21.95 -21.35 44.30
CA THR A 9 -21.19 -20.52 43.35
C THR A 9 -20.77 -21.35 42.13
N SER A 10 -21.77 -21.88 41.43
CA SER A 10 -21.62 -22.71 40.24
C SER A 10 -21.24 -21.90 38.99
N GLN A 11 -20.01 -21.38 38.95
CA GLN A 11 -19.31 -21.03 37.70
C GLN A 11 -17.79 -21.20 37.84
N GLY A 12 -17.19 -21.89 36.86
CA GLY A 12 -15.75 -21.85 36.61
C GLY A 12 -15.32 -20.50 36.04
N THR A 13 -15.34 -19.46 36.86
CA THR A 13 -14.95 -18.10 36.46
C THR A 13 -13.44 -18.01 36.20
N TYR A 14 -13.06 -17.41 35.07
CA TYR A 14 -11.65 -17.13 34.75
C TYR A 14 -11.13 -16.02 35.69
N LYS A 15 -10.47 -16.40 36.78
CA LYS A 15 -10.20 -15.55 37.95
C LYS A 15 -9.25 -14.34 37.77
N SER A 16 -8.85 -13.97 36.56
CA SER A 16 -8.13 -12.70 36.32
C SER A 16 -8.30 -12.15 34.90
N ALA A 17 -8.86 -10.93 34.80
CA ALA A 17 -8.81 -10.10 33.59
C ALA A 17 -7.52 -9.24 33.52
N CYS A 18 -6.60 -9.38 34.48
CA CYS A 18 -5.36 -8.61 34.56
C CYS A 18 -4.26 -9.23 33.67
N SER A 19 -3.78 -8.48 32.68
CA SER A 19 -2.70 -8.87 31.78
C SER A 19 -1.32 -8.40 32.28
N LEU A 20 -0.79 -9.09 33.30
CA LEU A 20 0.56 -8.81 33.84
C LEU A 20 1.62 -9.73 33.23
N VAL A 21 2.50 -9.18 32.39
CA VAL A 21 3.69 -9.89 31.90
C VAL A 21 4.77 -9.87 32.98
N LYS A 22 5.22 -11.05 33.42
CA LYS A 22 6.33 -11.16 34.39
C LYS A 22 7.66 -10.71 33.74
N PRO A 23 8.54 -10.03 34.49
CA PRO A 23 9.89 -9.73 34.03
C PRO A 23 10.71 -11.01 33.82
N VAL A 24 11.82 -10.90 33.08
CA VAL A 24 12.77 -12.00 32.83
C VAL A 24 14.16 -11.63 33.36
N HIS A 25 14.91 -12.63 33.80
CA HIS A 25 16.25 -12.46 34.38
C HIS A 25 17.38 -12.72 33.37
N HIS A 26 17.09 -12.65 32.07
CA HIS A 26 18.05 -12.91 30.98
C HIS A 26 17.82 -11.99 29.79
N LEU A 27 18.88 -11.70 29.03
CA LEU A 27 18.83 -10.94 27.78
C LEU A 27 18.49 -11.81 26.55
N VAL A 28 18.48 -13.14 26.70
CA VAL A 28 18.20 -14.09 25.61
C VAL A 28 16.77 -13.91 25.08
N LYS A 29 16.63 -13.67 23.78
CA LYS A 29 15.33 -13.56 23.10
C LYS A 29 14.74 -14.94 22.81
N VAL A 30 13.69 -15.31 23.54
CA VAL A 30 13.03 -16.63 23.41
C VAL A 30 11.97 -16.62 22.30
N ASP A 31 12.35 -16.98 21.08
CA ASP A 31 11.45 -17.16 19.94
C ASP A 31 10.57 -18.43 20.11
N LYS A 32 9.44 -18.30 20.81
CA LYS A 32 8.51 -19.42 21.15
C LYS A 32 8.02 -20.24 19.94
N SER A 33 8.04 -19.69 18.74
CA SER A 33 7.70 -20.40 17.50
C SER A 33 8.68 -21.53 17.16
N LYS A 34 9.99 -21.34 17.42
CA LYS A 34 11.03 -22.33 17.14
C LYS A 34 10.96 -23.52 18.10
N LEU A 35 10.64 -23.25 19.38
CA LEU A 35 10.48 -24.25 20.44
C LEU A 35 9.24 -25.14 20.25
N SER A 36 8.18 -24.65 19.59
CA SER A 36 6.95 -25.42 19.38
C SER A 36 7.15 -26.47 18.26
N PRO A 37 6.87 -27.77 18.50
CA PRO A 37 6.93 -28.78 17.44
C PRO A 37 5.79 -28.61 16.41
N ARG A 38 4.61 -28.11 16.84
CA ARG A 38 3.33 -28.16 16.09
C ARG A 38 3.29 -27.68 14.63
N PHE A 39 4.24 -26.86 14.16
CA PHE A 39 4.18 -26.21 12.86
C PHE A 39 5.53 -26.22 12.13
N GLU A 40 6.08 -27.39 11.86
CA GLU A 40 7.43 -27.55 11.32
C GLU A 40 7.65 -26.87 9.97
N GLY A 41 6.72 -27.03 9.03
CA GLY A 41 6.76 -26.34 7.73
C GLY A 41 6.71 -24.80 7.82
N LEU A 42 6.35 -24.24 8.97
CA LEU A 42 6.34 -22.79 9.24
C LEU A 42 7.61 -22.31 10.00
N LYS A 43 8.53 -23.23 10.35
CA LYS A 43 9.85 -22.88 10.90
C LYS A 43 10.83 -22.42 9.81
N TYR A 44 10.65 -22.91 8.58
CA TYR A 44 11.40 -22.49 7.40
C TYR A 44 10.96 -21.09 6.92
N ASP A 45 11.90 -20.28 6.44
CA ASP A 45 11.55 -19.01 5.79
C ASP A 45 10.83 -19.26 4.45
N LYS A 46 10.07 -18.27 3.96
CA LYS A 46 9.34 -18.38 2.69
C LYS A 46 10.23 -18.47 1.46
N ASN A 47 11.50 -18.07 1.56
CA ASN A 47 12.48 -18.21 0.49
C ASN A 47 13.26 -19.54 0.58
N ASP A 48 13.07 -20.34 1.64
CA ASP A 48 13.64 -21.68 1.77
C ASP A 48 12.83 -22.67 0.92
N ILE A 49 13.50 -23.44 0.06
CA ILE A 49 12.90 -24.45 -0.81
C ILE A 49 12.09 -25.52 -0.04
N ARG A 50 12.38 -25.72 1.24
CA ARG A 50 11.67 -26.64 2.14
C ARG A 50 10.33 -26.09 2.64
N SER A 51 10.05 -24.80 2.43
CA SER A 51 8.82 -24.16 2.88
C SER A 51 7.67 -24.47 1.92
N PRO A 52 6.50 -24.93 2.39
CA PRO A 52 5.30 -25.07 1.56
C PRO A 52 4.79 -23.74 0.98
N ALA A 53 5.35 -22.61 1.40
CA ALA A 53 5.08 -21.28 0.87
C ALA A 53 6.09 -20.80 -0.19
N PHE A 54 7.10 -21.62 -0.53
CA PHE A 54 8.16 -21.28 -1.48
C PHE A 54 7.61 -20.92 -2.86
N ARG A 55 8.24 -19.91 -3.49
CA ARG A 55 7.98 -19.49 -4.87
C ARG A 55 9.27 -18.99 -5.51
N PRO A 56 9.57 -19.32 -6.77
CA PRO A 56 10.69 -18.71 -7.48
C PRO A 56 10.42 -17.22 -7.69
N VAL A 57 11.32 -16.36 -7.21
CA VAL A 57 11.17 -14.89 -7.26
C VAL A 57 11.80 -14.31 -8.54
N ALA A 58 13.06 -14.67 -8.80
CA ALA A 58 13.79 -14.25 -10.00
C ALA A 58 13.66 -15.33 -11.09
N THR A 59 12.57 -15.28 -11.86
CA THR A 59 12.29 -16.25 -12.95
C THR A 59 12.89 -15.84 -14.31
N HIS A 60 13.10 -14.54 -14.52
CA HIS A 60 13.86 -13.97 -15.65
C HIS A 60 14.30 -12.53 -15.31
N GLN A 61 15.06 -11.92 -16.20
CA GLN A 61 15.51 -10.52 -16.15
C GLN A 61 14.33 -9.52 -16.16
N ASP A 62 14.46 -8.37 -15.47
CA ASP A 62 13.42 -7.34 -15.35
C ASP A 62 13.85 -6.02 -16.00
N ARG A 63 13.56 -5.90 -17.31
CA ARG A 63 13.89 -4.76 -18.17
C ARG A 63 13.62 -3.38 -17.55
N VAL A 64 12.55 -3.22 -16.77
CA VAL A 64 12.19 -1.90 -16.20
C VAL A 64 13.02 -1.60 -14.95
N SER A 65 13.37 -2.62 -14.17
CA SER A 65 14.30 -2.50 -13.04
C SER A 65 15.73 -2.25 -13.54
N ASP A 66 16.15 -2.93 -14.61
CA ASP A 66 17.49 -2.79 -15.19
C ASP A 66 17.66 -1.39 -15.79
N TYR A 67 16.72 -0.94 -16.63
CA TYR A 67 16.66 0.43 -17.15
C TYR A 67 16.75 1.51 -16.05
N TYR A 68 16.08 1.27 -14.91
CA TYR A 68 16.19 2.15 -13.76
C TYR A 68 17.60 2.17 -13.16
N HIS A 69 18.23 1.01 -12.96
CA HIS A 69 19.57 0.93 -12.36
C HIS A 69 20.68 1.44 -13.29
N ASP A 70 20.61 1.10 -14.59
CA ASP A 70 21.65 1.39 -15.57
C ASP A 70 21.63 2.84 -16.07
N THR A 71 20.47 3.52 -16.00
CA THR A 71 20.32 4.90 -16.53
C THR A 71 19.64 5.86 -15.54
N LEU A 72 18.42 5.56 -15.08
CA LEU A 72 17.65 6.54 -14.30
C LEU A 72 18.25 6.83 -12.93
N GLN A 73 18.94 5.86 -12.32
CA GLN A 73 19.48 6.01 -10.97
C GLN A 73 20.58 7.08 -10.88
N SER A 74 21.45 7.22 -11.89
CA SER A 74 22.44 8.31 -11.96
C SER A 74 21.76 9.65 -12.21
N ASP A 75 20.80 9.69 -13.15
CA ASP A 75 20.18 10.92 -13.60
C ASP A 75 19.26 11.51 -12.53
N LEU A 76 18.50 10.66 -11.83
CA LEU A 76 17.71 11.06 -10.67
C LEU A 76 18.58 11.51 -9.49
N LEU A 77 19.77 10.93 -9.29
CA LEU A 77 20.72 11.42 -8.29
C LEU A 77 21.24 12.82 -8.66
N LEU A 78 21.56 13.06 -9.94
CA LEU A 78 22.04 14.35 -10.45
C LEU A 78 20.96 15.43 -10.39
N ILE A 79 19.76 15.15 -10.91
CA ILE A 79 18.61 16.07 -10.93
C ILE A 79 18.17 16.46 -9.51
N ASN A 80 18.27 15.55 -8.53
CA ASN A 80 17.90 15.82 -7.15
C ASN A 80 19.08 16.30 -6.27
N TYR A 81 20.28 16.46 -6.83
CA TYR A 81 21.41 16.99 -6.07
C TYR A 81 21.20 18.47 -5.73
N SER A 82 21.46 18.84 -4.48
CA SER A 82 21.42 20.22 -4.03
C SER A 82 22.58 20.46 -3.06
N HIS A 83 23.44 21.41 -3.41
CA HIS A 83 24.71 21.63 -2.71
C HIS A 83 24.48 22.04 -1.25
N LYS A 84 25.11 21.33 -0.31
CA LYS A 84 24.97 21.52 1.15
C LYS A 84 23.51 21.47 1.66
N ALA A 85 22.60 20.81 0.96
CA ALA A 85 21.21 20.69 1.40
C ALA A 85 21.06 19.90 2.71
N GLU A 86 20.35 20.49 3.67
CA GLU A 86 20.05 19.90 4.98
C GLU A 86 18.71 19.16 5.03
N VAL A 87 18.46 18.43 6.12
CA VAL A 87 17.19 17.72 6.36
C VAL A 87 16.11 18.71 6.78
N LYS A 88 15.10 18.91 5.93
CA LYS A 88 13.92 19.74 6.24
C LYS A 88 13.00 18.99 7.21
N LYS A 89 13.07 19.35 8.49
CA LYS A 89 12.29 18.72 9.57
C LYS A 89 10.79 18.90 9.35
N GLY A 90 10.04 17.80 9.37
CA GLY A 90 8.58 17.79 9.31
C GLY A 90 7.95 18.23 10.63
N VAL A 91 6.68 18.62 10.59
CA VAL A 91 5.97 19.11 11.78
C VAL A 91 5.72 17.97 12.77
N LYS A 92 6.35 18.04 13.95
CA LYS A 92 6.23 17.06 15.04
C LYS A 92 5.28 17.52 16.14
N ASN A 93 5.00 16.63 17.10
CA ASN A 93 4.43 17.04 18.38
C ASN A 93 5.40 18.00 19.09
N ARG A 94 4.87 18.95 19.86
CA ARG A 94 5.66 19.98 20.55
C ARG A 94 5.60 19.77 22.05
N THR A 95 6.74 19.91 22.72
CA THR A 95 6.81 19.97 24.18
C THR A 95 6.09 21.21 24.72
N TRP A 96 5.88 21.22 26.04
CA TRP A 96 5.60 22.44 26.78
C TRP A 96 6.93 23.04 27.25
N ASP A 97 6.98 24.36 27.31
CA ASP A 97 7.97 25.11 28.07
C ASP A 97 7.75 24.84 29.57
N TYR A 98 8.80 24.50 30.33
CA TYR A 98 8.68 24.14 31.76
C TYR A 98 8.46 25.36 32.70
N SER A 99 7.82 26.41 32.17
CA SER A 99 7.46 27.67 32.86
C SER A 99 6.40 27.51 33.96
N SER A 100 5.69 26.38 33.99
CA SER A 100 4.60 26.11 34.93
C SER A 100 4.68 24.69 35.48
N PRO A 101 4.45 24.45 36.78
CA PRO A 101 4.41 23.11 37.37
C PRO A 101 3.43 22.16 36.66
N TYR A 102 2.33 22.70 36.11
CA TYR A 102 1.34 21.94 35.35
C TYR A 102 1.87 21.35 34.04
N HIS A 103 3.07 21.72 33.59
CA HIS A 103 3.67 21.23 32.34
C HIS A 103 4.50 19.95 32.50
N VAL A 104 4.90 19.58 33.73
CA VAL A 104 5.79 18.42 33.99
C VAL A 104 5.21 17.10 33.48
N ASN A 105 3.96 16.80 33.81
CA ASN A 105 3.28 15.55 33.44
C ASN A 105 2.26 15.74 32.29
N ARG A 106 2.35 16.86 31.55
CA ARG A 106 1.34 17.23 30.54
C ARG A 106 1.65 16.59 29.18
N GLN A 107 0.65 15.96 28.57
CA GLN A 107 0.78 15.38 27.23
C GLN A 107 1.29 16.41 26.21
N VAL A 108 2.19 15.98 25.32
CA VAL A 108 2.77 16.81 24.27
C VAL A 108 1.69 17.38 23.33
N ARG A 109 1.90 18.62 22.89
CA ARG A 109 0.97 19.36 22.03
C ARG A 109 0.97 18.74 20.63
N LYS A 110 -0.22 18.67 20.01
CA LYS A 110 -0.37 18.29 18.58
C LYS A 110 0.51 19.17 17.65
N PRO A 111 0.90 18.66 16.46
CA PRO A 111 1.65 19.43 15.47
C PRO A 111 0.94 20.74 15.07
N LYS A 112 1.69 21.71 14.53
CA LYS A 112 1.12 22.98 14.05
C LYS A 112 0.53 22.77 12.65
N GLY A 113 -0.80 22.81 12.52
CA GLY A 113 -1.51 22.74 11.23
C GLY A 113 -1.79 21.33 10.70
N SER A 114 -1.42 20.27 11.43
CA SER A 114 -1.83 18.89 11.17
C SER A 114 -2.10 18.16 12.48
N GLU A 115 -3.04 17.22 12.48
CA GLU A 115 -3.28 16.36 13.65
C GLU A 115 -2.22 15.26 13.80
N ILE A 116 -1.66 14.83 12.66
CA ILE A 116 -0.69 13.76 12.52
C ILE A 116 0.70 14.39 12.32
N GLN A 117 1.74 13.79 12.90
CA GLN A 117 3.13 14.20 12.67
C GLN A 117 3.54 13.94 11.20
N LEU A 118 4.35 14.83 10.64
CA LEU A 118 4.85 14.69 9.26
C LEU A 118 6.30 14.15 9.27
N PRO A 119 6.69 13.32 8.27
CA PRO A 119 8.06 12.84 8.12
C PRO A 119 9.04 13.97 7.81
N ASP A 120 10.33 13.72 8.02
CA ASP A 120 11.40 14.67 7.68
C ASP A 120 11.89 14.44 6.25
N ILE A 121 11.92 15.51 5.45
CA ILE A 121 12.35 15.46 4.05
C ILE A 121 13.88 15.50 4.04
N LYS A 122 14.50 14.36 3.74
CA LYS A 122 15.96 14.23 3.62
C LYS A 122 16.43 14.73 2.24
N PRO A 123 17.63 15.32 2.14
CA PRO A 123 18.27 15.54 0.84
C PRO A 123 18.51 14.19 0.15
N ILE A 124 18.49 14.17 -1.19
CA ILE A 124 18.79 12.96 -1.96
C ILE A 124 20.30 12.77 -2.02
N LYS A 125 20.72 11.53 -1.76
CA LYS A 125 22.09 11.03 -1.84
C LYS A 125 22.05 9.63 -2.46
N TRP A 126 23.22 9.07 -2.75
CA TRP A 126 23.39 7.73 -3.35
C TRP A 126 22.58 6.62 -2.64
N HIS A 127 22.34 6.72 -1.34
CA HIS A 127 21.62 5.73 -0.52
C HIS A 127 20.10 5.94 -0.43
N ASN A 128 19.52 6.98 -1.04
CA ASN A 128 18.08 7.29 -0.98
C ASN A 128 17.56 7.92 -2.28
N ILE A 129 18.01 7.41 -3.42
CA ILE A 129 17.52 7.80 -4.74
C ILE A 129 16.06 7.32 -4.89
N PRO A 130 15.12 8.12 -5.44
CA PRO A 130 13.73 7.71 -5.61
C PRO A 130 13.57 6.49 -6.53
N ALA A 131 12.99 5.41 -6.01
CA ALA A 131 12.61 4.20 -6.75
C ALA A 131 11.14 3.86 -6.53
N ILE A 132 10.50 3.11 -7.45
CA ILE A 132 9.11 2.63 -7.26
C ILE A 132 9.10 1.43 -6.31
N GLU A 133 8.33 1.51 -5.23
CA GLU A 133 8.27 0.47 -4.19
C GLU A 133 7.09 -0.50 -4.37
N SER A 134 5.95 0.00 -4.88
CA SER A 134 4.76 -0.81 -5.15
C SER A 134 3.75 -0.09 -6.04
N VAL A 135 2.94 -0.88 -6.76
CA VAL A 135 1.72 -0.39 -7.43
C VAL A 135 0.52 -1.09 -6.80
N VAL A 136 -0.40 -0.30 -6.24
CA VAL A 136 -1.65 -0.79 -5.64
C VAL A 136 -2.81 -0.44 -6.55
N ILE A 137 -3.40 -1.48 -7.15
CA ILE A 137 -4.56 -1.38 -8.03
C ILE A 137 -5.81 -1.71 -7.21
N ASN A 138 -6.81 -0.84 -7.23
CA ASN A 138 -8.05 -0.99 -6.48
C ASN A 138 -9.27 -0.79 -7.39
N CYS A 139 -10.04 -1.86 -7.59
CA CYS A 139 -11.31 -1.83 -8.31
C CYS A 139 -12.46 -1.92 -7.30
N TYR A 140 -13.36 -0.92 -7.32
CA TYR A 140 -14.55 -0.87 -6.48
C TYR A 140 -15.78 -0.72 -7.37
N VAL A 141 -16.57 -1.79 -7.46
CA VAL A 141 -17.74 -1.88 -8.35
C VAL A 141 -18.97 -1.42 -7.59
N LYS A 142 -19.45 -0.20 -7.85
CA LYS A 142 -20.60 0.39 -7.15
C LYS A 142 -21.88 -0.47 -7.24
N GLU A 143 -22.06 -1.17 -8.36
CA GLU A 143 -23.18 -2.08 -8.65
C GLU A 143 -23.13 -3.40 -7.84
N ALA A 144 -21.99 -3.76 -7.25
CA ALA A 144 -21.83 -4.99 -6.47
C ALA A 144 -22.76 -5.07 -5.23
N ARG A 145 -23.34 -3.93 -4.82
CA ARG A 145 -24.38 -3.84 -3.80
C ARG A 145 -25.69 -4.55 -4.18
N GLU A 146 -25.94 -4.69 -5.49
CA GLU A 146 -27.14 -5.31 -6.07
C GLU A 146 -26.82 -6.71 -6.64
N ASN A 147 -25.65 -6.89 -7.27
CA ASN A 147 -25.23 -8.20 -7.81
C ASN A 147 -23.85 -8.63 -7.29
N GLN A 148 -23.85 -9.67 -6.43
CA GLN A 148 -22.65 -10.21 -5.77
C GLN A 148 -21.68 -10.98 -6.69
N LEU A 149 -22.05 -11.24 -7.95
CA LEU A 149 -21.16 -11.88 -8.94
C LEU A 149 -20.21 -10.87 -9.62
N LEU A 150 -20.65 -9.62 -9.78
CA LEU A 150 -19.82 -8.53 -10.35
C LEU A 150 -18.46 -8.34 -9.65
N PRO A 151 -18.34 -8.34 -8.30
CA PRO A 151 -17.04 -8.20 -7.64
C PRO A 151 -16.15 -9.46 -7.79
N ILE A 152 -16.72 -10.63 -8.11
CA ILE A 152 -15.96 -11.84 -8.45
C ILE A 152 -15.36 -11.67 -9.85
N SER A 153 -16.16 -11.21 -10.82
CA SER A 153 -15.69 -10.87 -12.18
C SER A 153 -14.60 -9.78 -12.16
N ALA A 154 -14.77 -8.72 -11.36
CA ALA A 154 -13.73 -7.71 -11.14
C ALA A 154 -12.46 -8.27 -10.47
N GLY A 155 -12.60 -9.30 -9.63
CA GLY A 155 -11.47 -10.07 -9.10
C GLY A 155 -10.72 -10.82 -10.21
N LEU A 156 -11.45 -11.58 -11.05
CA LEU A 156 -10.86 -12.28 -12.18
C LEU A 156 -10.17 -11.32 -13.16
N GLN A 157 -10.79 -10.16 -13.43
CA GLN A 157 -10.22 -9.10 -14.27
C GLN A 157 -8.87 -8.62 -13.71
N LEU A 158 -8.78 -8.28 -12.42
CA LEU A 158 -7.51 -7.87 -11.80
C LEU A 158 -6.47 -8.99 -11.76
N GLN A 159 -6.87 -10.25 -11.66
CA GLN A 159 -5.95 -11.39 -11.74
C GLN A 159 -5.39 -11.54 -13.16
N GLN A 160 -6.24 -11.45 -14.18
CA GLN A 160 -5.89 -11.56 -15.59
C GLN A 160 -4.91 -10.45 -16.01
N LEU A 161 -5.14 -9.21 -15.56
CA LEU A 161 -4.32 -8.03 -15.83
C LEU A 161 -2.95 -7.97 -15.13
N THR A 162 -2.66 -8.90 -14.20
CA THR A 162 -1.45 -8.80 -13.35
C THR A 162 -0.74 -10.10 -13.04
N GLY A 163 -1.32 -11.26 -13.40
CA GLY A 163 -0.88 -12.59 -12.96
C GLY A 163 -0.94 -12.83 -11.44
N CYS A 164 -1.35 -11.83 -10.66
CA CYS A 164 -1.23 -11.83 -9.20
C CYS A 164 -2.59 -12.05 -8.54
N LYS A 165 -2.65 -12.95 -7.55
CA LYS A 165 -3.89 -13.25 -6.82
C LYS A 165 -4.40 -12.00 -6.08
N PRO A 166 -5.57 -11.45 -6.44
CA PRO A 166 -6.13 -10.28 -5.77
C PRO A 166 -6.72 -10.65 -4.41
N ARG A 167 -7.04 -9.62 -3.62
CA ARG A 167 -7.75 -9.71 -2.34
C ARG A 167 -9.13 -9.04 -2.44
N PRO A 168 -10.19 -9.64 -1.88
CA PRO A 168 -11.52 -9.05 -1.89
C PRO A 168 -11.55 -7.72 -1.13
N VAL A 169 -12.38 -6.79 -1.61
CA VAL A 169 -12.63 -5.48 -1.00
C VAL A 169 -14.05 -5.48 -0.45
N TYR A 170 -14.16 -5.31 0.87
CA TYR A 170 -15.44 -5.21 1.58
C TYR A 170 -15.76 -3.76 1.93
N SER A 171 -17.05 -3.41 1.93
CA SER A 171 -17.54 -2.12 2.40
C SER A 171 -17.25 -1.94 3.90
N ARG A 172 -16.57 -0.83 4.24
CA ARG A 172 -16.16 -0.51 5.63
C ARG A 172 -17.22 0.27 6.42
N THR A 173 -18.07 1.01 5.71
CA THR A 173 -19.12 1.89 6.24
C THR A 173 -20.49 1.40 5.79
N ASP A 174 -21.54 1.80 6.52
CA ASP A 174 -22.94 1.73 6.07
C ASP A 174 -23.38 3.15 5.69
N VAL A 175 -24.00 3.32 4.51
CA VAL A 175 -24.50 4.61 4.00
C VAL A 175 -25.82 4.35 3.26
N PRO A 176 -26.99 4.63 3.89
CA PRO A 176 -28.30 4.38 3.30
C PRO A 176 -28.52 5.08 1.95
N THR A 177 -28.06 6.35 1.82
CA THR A 177 -28.19 7.16 0.60
C THR A 177 -27.57 6.52 -0.64
N TRP A 178 -26.54 5.69 -0.47
CA TRP A 178 -25.87 4.98 -1.57
C TRP A 178 -26.26 3.49 -1.64
N LYS A 179 -27.19 3.05 -0.79
CA LYS A 179 -27.56 1.63 -0.58
C LYS A 179 -26.35 0.73 -0.26
N VAL A 180 -25.32 1.27 0.39
CA VAL A 180 -24.10 0.51 0.76
C VAL A 180 -24.22 0.04 2.20
N ARG A 181 -24.40 -1.27 2.40
CA ARG A 181 -24.30 -1.91 3.72
C ARG A 181 -22.85 -2.23 4.05
N ARG A 182 -22.51 -2.30 5.34
CA ARG A 182 -21.17 -2.69 5.83
C ARG A 182 -20.95 -4.21 5.71
N GLY A 183 -19.76 -4.63 5.28
CA GLY A 183 -19.38 -6.04 5.17
C GLY A 183 -19.70 -6.71 3.83
N THR A 184 -20.44 -6.06 2.93
CA THR A 184 -20.71 -6.53 1.56
C THR A 184 -19.42 -6.59 0.74
N HIS A 185 -19.27 -7.62 -0.09
CA HIS A 185 -18.18 -7.73 -1.07
C HIS A 185 -18.44 -6.78 -2.25
N MET A 186 -17.54 -5.83 -2.50
CA MET A 186 -17.77 -4.70 -3.43
C MET A 186 -16.74 -4.57 -4.55
N GLY A 187 -15.75 -5.47 -4.61
CA GLY A 187 -14.71 -5.45 -5.64
C GLY A 187 -13.45 -6.14 -5.15
N ALA A 188 -12.31 -5.82 -5.77
CA ALA A 188 -11.04 -6.46 -5.47
C ALA A 188 -9.87 -5.47 -5.58
N LYS A 189 -8.77 -5.80 -4.92
CA LYS A 189 -7.51 -5.04 -5.01
C LYS A 189 -6.30 -5.97 -5.09
N VAL A 190 -5.23 -5.49 -5.71
CA VAL A 190 -3.95 -6.20 -5.79
C VAL A 190 -2.80 -5.23 -5.51
N GLU A 191 -1.73 -5.74 -4.91
CA GLU A 191 -0.54 -5.00 -4.51
C GLU A 191 0.65 -5.66 -5.20
N LEU A 192 1.21 -4.98 -6.20
CA LEU A 192 2.30 -5.47 -7.04
C LEU A 192 3.63 -4.91 -6.52
N LYS A 193 4.68 -5.75 -6.50
CA LYS A 193 6.05 -5.43 -6.10
C LYS A 193 7.04 -6.24 -6.95
N GLY A 194 8.19 -5.67 -7.31
CA GLY A 194 9.18 -6.32 -8.19
C GLY A 194 8.64 -6.62 -9.59
N ARG A 195 9.12 -7.70 -10.24
CA ARG A 195 8.80 -8.09 -11.62
C ARG A 195 7.33 -7.92 -12.07
N PRO A 196 6.29 -8.36 -11.32
CA PRO A 196 4.89 -8.14 -11.73
C PRO A 196 4.45 -6.66 -11.74
N MET A 197 5.07 -5.82 -10.90
CA MET A 197 4.84 -4.37 -10.88
C MET A 197 5.49 -3.70 -12.09
N ALA A 198 6.74 -4.05 -12.38
CA ALA A 198 7.49 -3.58 -13.54
C ALA A 198 6.78 -3.95 -14.84
N GLN A 199 6.38 -5.22 -14.99
CA GLN A 199 5.63 -5.71 -16.15
C GLN A 199 4.31 -4.94 -16.35
N PHE A 200 3.52 -4.75 -15.28
CA PHE A 200 2.29 -3.96 -15.33
C PHE A 200 2.52 -2.50 -15.70
N LEU A 201 3.62 -1.88 -15.24
CA LEU A 201 3.98 -0.52 -15.63
C LEU A 201 4.34 -0.44 -17.11
N SER A 202 5.09 -1.41 -17.66
CA SER A 202 5.40 -1.44 -19.10
C SER A 202 4.17 -1.68 -19.99
N THR A 203 3.28 -2.62 -19.66
CA THR A 203 2.05 -2.81 -20.48
C THR A 203 1.14 -1.58 -20.42
N LEU A 204 1.10 -0.89 -19.27
CA LEU A 204 0.37 0.35 -19.11
C LEU A 204 0.93 1.50 -19.97
N THR A 205 2.25 1.67 -20.04
CA THR A 205 2.89 2.76 -20.80
C THR A 205 3.02 2.48 -22.29
N GLU A 206 3.35 1.25 -22.68
CA GLU A 206 3.60 0.88 -24.08
C GLU A 206 2.31 0.59 -24.86
N ILE A 207 1.26 0.06 -24.20
CA ILE A 207 0.04 -0.41 -24.86
C ILE A 207 -1.19 0.40 -24.46
N VAL A 208 -1.50 0.46 -23.17
CA VAL A 208 -2.84 0.88 -22.71
C VAL A 208 -3.05 2.40 -22.81
N LEU A 209 -2.11 3.20 -22.30
CA LEU A 209 -2.25 4.65 -22.26
C LEU A 209 -2.13 5.33 -23.63
N PRO A 210 -1.25 4.91 -24.57
CA PRO A 210 -1.22 5.48 -25.92
C PRO A 210 -2.52 5.26 -26.72
N ARG A 211 -3.24 4.16 -26.46
CA ARG A 211 -4.50 3.81 -27.14
C ARG A 211 -5.72 4.59 -26.62
N LYS A 212 -5.59 5.29 -25.50
CA LYS A 212 -6.68 6.05 -24.88
C LYS A 212 -6.86 7.41 -25.58
N ARG A 213 -7.87 7.48 -26.45
CA ARG A 213 -8.19 8.61 -27.38
C ARG A 213 -7.96 10.03 -26.84
N GLU A 214 -8.39 10.34 -25.62
CA GLU A 214 -8.27 11.69 -25.02
C GLU A 214 -7.26 11.77 -23.86
N TYR A 215 -6.25 10.89 -23.84
CA TYR A 215 -5.27 10.86 -22.76
C TYR A 215 -4.26 12.01 -22.83
N LYS A 216 -4.49 13.04 -22.00
CA LYS A 216 -3.57 14.17 -21.84
C LYS A 216 -2.42 13.89 -20.86
N GLY A 217 -2.42 12.75 -20.17
CA GLY A 217 -1.46 12.41 -19.11
C GLY A 217 -2.06 12.31 -17.71
N ILE A 218 -1.21 12.14 -16.71
CA ILE A 218 -1.54 12.20 -15.28
C ILE A 218 -1.62 13.68 -14.85
N SER A 219 -2.61 14.08 -14.07
CA SER A 219 -2.69 15.47 -13.59
C SER A 219 -1.55 15.80 -12.63
N ASN A 220 -0.82 16.89 -12.89
CA ASN A 220 0.20 17.45 -12.00
C ASN A 220 -0.32 17.86 -10.61
N LYS A 221 -1.65 17.87 -10.40
CA LYS A 221 -2.27 18.06 -9.09
C LYS A 221 -2.42 16.77 -8.28
N SER A 222 -2.18 15.59 -8.87
CA SER A 222 -2.13 14.31 -8.14
C SER A 222 -0.84 14.20 -7.32
N GLY A 223 -0.92 13.51 -6.17
CA GLY A 223 0.17 13.39 -5.21
C GLY A 223 -0.31 13.28 -3.76
N SER A 224 0.42 12.51 -2.94
CA SER A 224 0.13 12.24 -1.52
C SER A 224 0.82 13.21 -0.56
N ARG A 225 1.57 14.19 -1.08
CA ARG A 225 2.64 14.99 -0.46
C ARG A 225 3.96 14.25 -0.24
N PHE A 226 3.91 12.93 -0.13
CA PHE A 226 5.06 12.09 0.24
C PHE A 226 5.29 10.98 -0.79
N GLY A 227 5.36 11.35 -2.07
CA GLY A 227 5.95 10.50 -3.10
C GLY A 227 5.05 9.38 -3.63
N SER A 228 3.73 9.44 -3.38
CA SER A 228 2.76 8.50 -3.93
C SER A 228 1.81 9.23 -4.89
N ILE A 229 1.64 8.70 -6.10
CA ILE A 229 0.88 9.32 -7.20
C ILE A 229 -0.23 8.38 -7.66
N SER A 230 -1.41 8.92 -7.95
CA SER A 230 -2.57 8.12 -8.32
C SER A 230 -3.36 8.68 -9.51
N PHE A 231 -3.99 7.78 -10.24
CA PHE A 231 -4.90 8.07 -11.35
C PHE A 231 -5.93 6.94 -11.50
N GLY A 232 -6.85 7.07 -12.44
CA GLY A 232 -7.89 6.09 -12.72
C GLY A 232 -7.96 5.70 -14.19
N LEU A 233 -8.29 4.44 -14.44
CA LEU A 233 -8.72 3.93 -15.72
C LEU A 233 -10.23 3.71 -15.71
N THR A 234 -10.90 4.06 -16.80
CA THR A 234 -12.33 3.80 -17.05
C THR A 234 -12.55 2.32 -17.38
N SER A 235 -13.81 1.88 -17.45
CA SER A 235 -14.16 0.54 -17.96
C SER A 235 -13.78 0.34 -19.43
N GLU A 236 -13.70 1.42 -20.21
CA GLU A 236 -13.30 1.37 -21.63
C GLU A 236 -11.78 1.25 -21.76
N ASP A 237 -11.02 2.06 -21.02
CA ASP A 237 -9.54 2.02 -21.00
C ASP A 237 -9.01 0.61 -20.70
N VAL A 238 -9.71 -0.13 -19.83
CA VAL A 238 -9.35 -1.49 -19.41
C VAL A 238 -9.45 -2.51 -20.54
N LYS A 239 -10.22 -2.24 -21.61
CA LYS A 239 -10.29 -3.12 -22.78
C LYS A 239 -9.02 -3.09 -23.65
N PHE A 240 -8.14 -2.09 -23.49
CA PHE A 240 -6.89 -1.97 -24.25
C PHE A 240 -5.73 -2.81 -23.69
N PHE A 241 -5.93 -3.50 -22.56
CA PHE A 241 -4.99 -4.50 -22.07
C PHE A 241 -5.07 -5.79 -22.90
N PRO A 242 -3.94 -6.36 -23.36
CA PRO A 242 -3.93 -7.49 -24.28
C PRO A 242 -4.59 -8.75 -23.70
N GLU A 243 -4.55 -8.93 -22.38
CA GLU A 243 -5.13 -10.08 -21.68
C GLU A 243 -6.67 -10.03 -21.57
N ILE A 244 -7.28 -8.88 -21.90
CA ILE A 244 -8.72 -8.64 -22.00
C ILE A 244 -9.15 -8.56 -23.47
N GLU A 245 -8.41 -7.81 -24.30
CA GLU A 245 -8.68 -7.62 -25.73
C GLU A 245 -8.73 -8.94 -26.50
N SER A 246 -7.77 -9.84 -26.25
CA SER A 246 -7.68 -11.16 -26.89
C SER A 246 -8.90 -12.06 -26.69
N ASN A 247 -9.74 -11.77 -25.70
CA ASN A 247 -10.88 -12.60 -25.30
C ASN A 247 -12.12 -11.72 -25.00
N GLN A 248 -12.37 -10.68 -25.80
CA GLN A 248 -13.41 -9.68 -25.52
C GLN A 248 -14.81 -10.29 -25.25
N ASP A 249 -15.15 -11.40 -25.92
CA ASP A 249 -16.45 -12.08 -25.77
C ASP A 249 -16.64 -12.70 -24.37
N LEU A 250 -15.55 -13.05 -23.67
CA LEU A 250 -15.59 -13.50 -22.27
C LEU A 250 -15.73 -12.33 -21.27
N TRP A 251 -15.64 -11.08 -21.73
CA TRP A 251 -15.67 -9.87 -20.92
C TRP A 251 -16.84 -8.93 -21.30
N PRO A 252 -18.10 -9.38 -21.17
CA PRO A 252 -19.28 -8.57 -21.50
C PRO A 252 -19.41 -7.31 -20.63
N LYS A 253 -18.77 -7.30 -19.45
CA LYS A 253 -18.63 -6.11 -18.60
C LYS A 253 -17.23 -6.00 -18.01
N THR A 254 -16.57 -4.88 -18.28
CA THR A 254 -15.30 -4.46 -17.68
C THR A 254 -15.52 -3.39 -16.61
N PHE A 255 -14.59 -3.30 -15.66
CA PHE A 255 -14.68 -2.41 -14.51
C PHE A 255 -13.44 -1.51 -14.42
N GLY A 256 -13.68 -0.19 -14.31
CA GLY A 256 -12.63 0.79 -14.07
C GLY A 256 -11.93 0.59 -12.72
N MET A 257 -10.72 1.15 -12.60
CA MET A 257 -9.83 0.92 -11.46
C MET A 257 -8.99 2.15 -11.12
N HIS A 258 -8.63 2.27 -9.85
CA HIS A 258 -7.67 3.27 -9.38
C HIS A 258 -6.28 2.65 -9.22
N ILE A 259 -5.30 3.24 -9.88
CA ILE A 259 -3.89 2.84 -9.83
C ILE A 259 -3.17 3.83 -8.92
N ASN A 260 -2.45 3.31 -7.92
CA ASN A 260 -1.69 4.09 -6.95
C ASN A 260 -0.24 3.62 -6.99
N ILE A 261 0.66 4.46 -7.49
CA ILE A 261 2.10 4.19 -7.58
C ILE A 261 2.76 4.78 -6.34
N ASN A 262 3.35 3.93 -5.51
CA ASN A 262 4.09 4.31 -4.32
C ASN A 262 5.59 4.28 -4.64
N SER A 263 6.32 5.35 -4.31
CA SER A 263 7.77 5.43 -4.50
C SER A 263 8.47 5.88 -3.23
N SER A 264 9.77 5.62 -3.13
CA SER A 264 10.64 6.07 -2.03
C SER A 264 10.99 7.57 -2.09
N ALA A 265 10.42 8.30 -3.05
CA ALA A 265 10.52 9.75 -3.18
C ALA A 265 10.08 10.45 -1.90
N GLN A 266 10.84 11.46 -1.46
CA GLN A 266 10.50 12.22 -0.25
C GLN A 266 9.38 13.24 -0.52
N ASN A 267 9.24 13.70 -1.77
CA ASN A 267 8.27 14.70 -2.21
C ASN A 267 7.58 14.29 -3.53
N ASP A 268 6.35 14.79 -3.75
CA ASP A 268 5.58 14.55 -4.99
C ASP A 268 6.30 15.03 -6.27
N VAL A 269 7.12 16.09 -6.19
CA VAL A 269 7.95 16.55 -7.33
C VAL A 269 8.83 15.41 -7.83
N GLN A 270 9.57 14.78 -6.91
CA GLN A 270 10.54 13.74 -7.20
C GLN A 270 9.87 12.47 -7.72
N ALA A 271 8.69 12.15 -7.19
CA ALA A 271 7.87 11.05 -7.69
C ALA A 271 7.33 11.31 -9.10
N ARG A 272 6.97 12.56 -9.44
CA ARG A 272 6.59 12.93 -10.82
C ARG A 272 7.77 12.81 -11.78
N THR A 273 8.96 13.29 -11.40
CA THR A 273 10.19 13.13 -12.21
C THR A 273 10.49 11.64 -12.46
N LEU A 274 10.50 10.82 -11.40
CA LEU A 274 10.68 9.36 -11.48
C LEU A 274 9.65 8.71 -12.42
N ILE A 275 8.36 9.00 -12.25
CA ILE A 275 7.28 8.40 -13.04
C ILE A 275 7.32 8.88 -14.50
N SER A 276 7.68 10.15 -14.74
CA SER A 276 7.88 10.68 -16.10
C SER A 276 9.06 10.02 -16.82
N ALA A 277 10.11 9.64 -16.09
CA ALA A 277 11.25 8.92 -16.64
C ALA A 277 10.92 7.47 -17.06
N PHE A 278 9.86 6.87 -16.49
CA PHE A 278 9.27 5.62 -17.00
C PHE A 278 8.25 5.83 -18.13
N GLY A 279 8.19 7.02 -18.74
CA GLY A 279 7.33 7.30 -19.90
C GLY A 279 5.87 7.63 -19.59
N LEU A 280 5.52 7.95 -18.33
CA LEU A 280 4.16 8.38 -17.97
C LEU A 280 4.03 9.92 -18.06
N PRO A 281 3.32 10.47 -19.06
CA PRO A 281 3.23 11.91 -19.27
C PRO A 281 2.39 12.61 -18.19
N PHE A 282 2.71 13.86 -17.89
CA PHE A 282 1.99 14.71 -16.92
C PHE A 282 1.40 15.97 -17.56
N HIS A 283 0.26 16.46 -17.04
CA HIS A 283 -0.41 17.65 -17.57
C HIS A 283 -0.97 18.61 -16.52
N GLY A 284 -1.17 19.86 -16.94
CA GLY A 284 -1.72 20.94 -16.14
C GLY A 284 -0.70 21.59 -15.21
N PRO A 285 -1.09 22.68 -14.50
CA PRO A 285 -0.17 23.47 -13.69
C PRO A 285 0.34 22.68 -12.48
N GLU A 286 1.63 22.77 -12.23
CA GLU A 286 2.29 22.13 -11.09
C GLU A 286 1.94 22.84 -9.77
N LYS A 287 1.76 22.04 -8.71
CA LYS A 287 1.70 22.55 -7.33
C LYS A 287 3.13 22.84 -6.83
N LEU A 288 3.67 24.00 -7.17
CA LEU A 288 4.83 24.57 -6.48
C LEU A 288 4.42 24.99 -5.06
N ARG A 289 5.16 24.55 -4.04
CA ARG A 289 4.95 24.82 -2.61
C ARG A 289 6.25 24.63 -1.82
#